data_AF-A0A8S8Z1J0-F1
#
_entry.id   AF-A0A8S8Z1J0-F1
#
_cell.length_a   1.000
_cell.length_b   1.000
_cell.length_c   1.000
_cell.angle_alpha   90.00
_cell.angle_beta   90.00
_cell.angle_gamma   90.00
#
_symmetry.space_group_name_H-M   'P 1'
#
loop_
_entity.id
_entity.type
_entity.pdbx_description
1 polymer ?
#
loop_
_entity_poly.entity_id
_entity_poly.type
_entity_poly.pdbx_seq_one_letter_code
_entity_poly.pdbx_strand_id
1 'polypeptide(L)'
;MLGSYTSQRVSMSLVAPEFDILVENDLLVGEVVIIHGTALTQNEFSALGDVGGSLAWSPTSNLLLYGDTTDIATAKAEGVNIMIGPDWAPSGSKSSMHELKTADWWDKERPR
;
A
#
# COMPACT_ATOMS: atom_id res chain seq x y z
N MET A 1 28.55 23.97 -3.08
CA MET A 1 28.26 22.77 -2.29
C MET A 1 26.94 22.24 -2.84
N LEU A 2 27.00 21.42 -3.89
CA LEU A 2 25.82 20.85 -4.55
C LEU A 2 25.58 19.48 -3.94
N GLY A 3 24.44 19.30 -3.28
CA GLY A 3 24.01 18.03 -2.73
C GLY A 3 23.71 17.05 -3.85
N SER A 4 24.36 15.90 -3.82
CA SER A 4 24.10 14.78 -4.72
C SER A 4 22.75 14.15 -4.34
N TYR A 5 21.73 14.35 -5.17
CA TYR A 5 20.55 13.50 -5.17
C TYR A 5 20.94 12.16 -5.80
N THR A 6 21.21 11.18 -4.96
CA THR A 6 21.42 9.80 -5.40
C THR A 6 20.06 9.27 -5.83
N SER A 7 19.83 9.17 -7.14
CA SER A 7 18.72 8.41 -7.70
C SER A 7 18.90 6.95 -7.29
N GLN A 8 18.17 6.51 -6.26
CA GLN A 8 18.02 5.10 -5.92
C GLN A 8 17.28 4.46 -7.10
N ARG A 9 18.01 3.73 -7.94
CA ARG A 9 17.39 2.82 -8.91
C ARG A 9 16.68 1.74 -8.11
N VAL A 10 15.38 1.86 -7.97
CA VAL A 10 14.52 0.75 -7.60
C VAL A 10 14.70 -0.31 -8.67
N SER A 11 15.04 -1.54 -8.25
CA SER A 11 15.11 -2.69 -9.15
C SER A 11 13.73 -2.87 -9.78
N MET A 12 13.66 -2.76 -11.11
CA MET A 12 12.43 -2.91 -11.90
C MET A 12 11.64 -4.15 -11.44
N SER A 13 10.54 -3.89 -10.77
CA SER A 13 9.66 -4.92 -10.22
C SER A 13 8.77 -5.40 -11.35
N LEU A 14 8.85 -6.68 -11.71
CA LEU A 14 7.93 -7.28 -12.69
C LEU A 14 6.45 -7.26 -12.21
N VAL A 15 6.20 -6.83 -10.98
CA VAL A 15 4.93 -6.99 -10.27
C VAL A 15 4.15 -5.67 -10.13
N ALA A 16 4.77 -4.50 -10.37
CA ALA A 16 4.09 -3.20 -10.27
C ALA A 16 4.72 -2.11 -11.19
N PRO A 17 4.58 -2.20 -12.53
CA PRO A 17 5.10 -1.17 -13.44
C PRO A 17 4.54 0.24 -13.14
N GLU A 18 3.37 0.33 -12.52
CA GLU A 18 2.76 1.60 -12.11
C GLU A 18 3.54 2.29 -10.98
N PHE A 19 4.18 1.52 -10.08
CA PHE A 19 5.02 2.10 -9.03
C PHE A 19 6.31 2.67 -9.62
N ASP A 20 6.91 1.97 -10.59
CA ASP A 20 8.09 2.47 -11.31
C ASP A 20 7.76 3.78 -12.04
N ILE A 21 6.60 3.87 -12.72
CA ILE A 21 6.14 5.13 -13.35
C ILE A 21 6.02 6.26 -12.33
N LEU A 22 5.49 5.98 -11.13
CA LEU A 22 5.37 6.97 -10.06
C LEU A 22 6.76 7.48 -9.62
N VAL A 23 7.74 6.58 -9.48
CA VAL A 23 9.13 6.93 -9.12
C VAL A 23 9.81 7.72 -10.24
N GLU A 24 9.70 7.27 -11.50
CA GLU A 24 10.31 7.90 -12.67
C GLU A 24 9.81 9.33 -12.93
N ASN A 25 8.62 9.66 -12.42
CA ASN A 25 8.04 11.00 -12.55
C ASN A 25 8.25 11.87 -11.29
N ASP A 26 9.15 11.47 -10.39
CA ASP A 26 9.45 12.18 -9.12
C ASP A 26 8.20 12.36 -8.22
N LEU A 27 7.25 11.43 -8.29
CA LEU A 27 6.00 11.48 -7.53
C LEU A 27 6.05 10.61 -6.25
N LEU A 28 7.14 9.90 -5.99
CA LEU A 28 7.37 9.22 -4.73
C LEU A 28 7.81 10.24 -3.67
N VAL A 29 6.83 10.90 -3.07
CA VAL A 29 6.99 11.96 -2.05
C VAL A 29 6.12 11.67 -0.83
N GLY A 30 6.39 12.34 0.30
CA GLY A 30 5.68 12.06 1.56
C GLY A 30 4.17 12.34 1.52
N GLU A 31 3.72 13.21 0.62
CA GLU A 31 2.30 13.52 0.40
C GLU A 31 1.56 12.45 -0.40
N VAL A 32 2.26 11.46 -0.95
CA VAL A 32 1.65 10.41 -1.77
C VAL A 32 0.78 9.50 -0.92
N VAL A 33 -0.40 9.16 -1.46
CA VAL A 33 -1.31 8.17 -0.88
C VAL A 33 -1.59 7.11 -1.93
N ILE A 34 -1.03 5.92 -1.75
CA ILE A 34 -1.33 4.77 -2.60
C ILE A 34 -2.63 4.14 -2.11
N ILE A 35 -3.59 3.96 -3.02
CA ILE A 35 -4.87 3.32 -2.73
C ILE A 35 -4.75 1.82 -3.03
N HIS A 36 -5.28 0.98 -2.14
CA HIS A 36 -5.17 -0.48 -2.17
C HIS A 36 -3.75 -0.98 -1.92
N GLY A 37 -2.82 -0.80 -2.88
CA GLY A 37 -1.45 -1.29 -2.79
C GLY A 37 -1.32 -2.82 -2.73
N THR A 38 -2.31 -3.57 -3.21
CA THR A 38 -2.38 -5.05 -3.11
C THR A 38 -1.24 -5.77 -3.83
N ALA A 39 -0.69 -5.18 -4.88
CA ALA A 39 0.42 -5.75 -5.66
C ALA A 39 1.81 -5.31 -5.16
N LEU A 40 1.88 -4.39 -4.19
CA LEU A 40 3.17 -3.92 -3.69
C LEU A 40 3.85 -5.01 -2.87
N THR A 41 5.16 -5.10 -3.04
CA THR A 41 6.08 -5.98 -2.32
C THR A 41 6.82 -5.19 -1.24
N GLN A 42 7.63 -5.89 -0.44
CA GLN A 42 8.48 -5.27 0.57
C GLN A 42 9.35 -4.14 0.01
N ASN A 43 9.89 -4.27 -1.21
CA ASN A 43 10.76 -3.25 -1.79
C ASN A 43 10.00 -1.95 -2.06
N GLU A 44 8.79 -2.02 -2.62
CA GLU A 44 7.98 -0.82 -2.84
C GLU A 44 7.48 -0.23 -1.51
N PHE A 45 7.15 -1.07 -0.52
CA PHE A 45 6.80 -0.57 0.82
C PHE A 45 7.96 0.12 1.52
N SER A 46 9.18 -0.41 1.41
CA SER A 46 10.39 0.22 1.94
C SER A 46 10.61 1.60 1.30
N ALA A 47 10.54 1.68 -0.03
CA ALA A 47 10.68 2.96 -0.73
C ALA A 47 9.58 3.97 -0.36
N LEU A 48 8.33 3.51 -0.18
CA LEU A 48 7.22 4.34 0.25
C LEU A 48 7.40 4.82 1.70
N GLY A 49 7.88 3.95 2.59
CA GLY A 49 8.17 4.26 3.99
C GLY A 49 9.33 5.26 4.13
N ASP A 50 10.39 5.12 3.33
CA ASP A 50 11.56 6.02 3.32
C ASP A 50 11.18 7.48 3.04
N VAL A 51 10.17 7.72 2.21
CA VAL A 51 9.66 9.07 1.93
C VAL A 51 8.55 9.54 2.88
N GLY A 52 8.10 8.68 3.81
CA GLY A 52 6.99 8.95 4.72
C GLY A 52 5.61 8.89 4.05
N GLY A 53 5.51 8.21 2.91
CA GLY A 53 4.28 8.07 2.14
C GLY A 53 3.23 7.21 2.84
N SER A 54 2.01 7.23 2.31
CA SER A 54 0.86 6.60 2.95
C SER A 54 0.16 5.57 2.06
N LEU A 55 -0.54 4.64 2.71
CA LEU A 55 -1.41 3.64 2.10
C LEU A 55 -2.85 3.84 2.61
N ALA A 56 -3.81 3.95 1.69
CA ALA A 56 -5.23 3.85 1.97
C ALA A 56 -5.70 2.41 1.70
N TRP A 57 -5.92 1.66 2.78
CA TRP A 57 -6.27 0.24 2.73
C TRP A 57 -7.79 0.02 2.87
N SER A 58 -8.34 -0.79 1.96
CA SER A 58 -9.77 -1.11 1.87
C SER A 58 -9.96 -2.63 1.79
N PRO A 59 -9.80 -3.38 2.91
CA PRO A 59 -9.74 -4.84 2.89
C PRO A 59 -10.98 -5.50 2.30
N THR A 60 -12.18 -4.96 2.55
CA THR A 60 -13.43 -5.52 2.00
C THR A 60 -13.45 -5.46 0.48
N SER A 61 -13.09 -4.30 -0.09
CA SER A 61 -13.02 -4.11 -1.54
C SER A 61 -11.94 -5.00 -2.18
N ASN A 62 -10.76 -5.06 -1.56
CA ASN A 62 -9.66 -5.91 -2.02
C ASN A 62 -10.07 -7.39 -2.11
N LEU A 63 -10.62 -7.92 -1.01
CA LEU A 63 -11.01 -9.33 -0.93
C LEU A 63 -12.14 -9.67 -1.91
N LEU A 64 -13.11 -8.76 -2.07
CA LEU A 64 -14.22 -8.97 -3.01
C LEU A 64 -13.75 -8.97 -4.47
N LEU A 65 -12.82 -8.07 -4.83
CA LEU A 65 -12.40 -7.87 -6.22
C LEU A 65 -11.25 -8.80 -6.64
N TYR A 66 -10.33 -9.13 -5.72
CA TYR A 66 -9.07 -9.79 -6.03
C TYR A 66 -8.86 -11.12 -5.28
N GLY A 67 -9.65 -11.42 -4.25
CA GLY A 67 -9.53 -12.64 -3.45
C GLY A 67 -8.37 -12.66 -2.45
N ASP A 68 -7.56 -11.59 -2.39
CA ASP A 68 -6.54 -11.35 -1.38
C ASP A 68 -6.51 -9.85 -1.06
N THR A 69 -5.70 -9.44 -0.08
CA THR A 69 -5.54 -8.07 0.35
C THR A 69 -4.08 -7.74 0.63
N THR A 70 -3.78 -6.44 0.69
CA THR A 70 -2.45 -5.88 0.90
C THR A 70 -1.76 -6.48 2.11
N ASP A 71 -0.46 -6.77 2.00
CA ASP A 71 0.38 -7.18 3.12
C ASP A 71 0.69 -5.98 4.04
N ILE A 72 -0.30 -5.64 4.86
CA ILE A 72 -0.22 -4.49 5.77
C ILE A 72 0.84 -4.71 6.85
N ALA A 73 1.13 -5.96 7.20
CA ALA A 73 2.12 -6.29 8.21
C ALA A 73 3.52 -5.90 7.73
N THR A 74 3.88 -6.27 6.50
CA THR A 74 5.12 -5.83 5.86
C THR A 74 5.11 -4.32 5.65
N ALA A 75 4.03 -3.74 5.11
CA ALA A 75 3.95 -2.27 4.93
C ALA A 75 4.19 -1.49 6.23
N LYS A 76 3.61 -1.96 7.34
CA LYS A 76 3.81 -1.36 8.67
C LYS A 76 5.25 -1.54 9.17
N ALA A 77 5.86 -2.71 8.94
CA ALA A 77 7.24 -2.97 9.32
C ALA A 77 8.24 -2.08 8.56
N GLU A 78 7.93 -1.76 7.30
CA GLU A 78 8.70 -0.85 6.46
C GLU A 78 8.42 0.65 6.72
N GLY A 79 7.57 0.97 7.70
CA GLY A 79 7.34 2.36 8.13
C GLY A 79 6.28 3.14 7.33
N VAL A 80 5.48 2.46 6.49
CA VAL A 80 4.39 3.10 5.74
C VAL A 80 3.29 3.60 6.67
N ASN A 81 2.78 4.81 6.43
CA ASN A 81 1.60 5.33 7.13
C ASN A 81 0.33 4.65 6.60
N ILE A 82 -0.42 3.96 7.46
CA ILE A 82 -1.59 3.16 7.03
C ILE A 82 -2.89 3.80 7.50
N MET A 83 -3.78 4.08 6.54
CA MET A 83 -5.16 4.49 6.76
C MET A 83 -6.09 3.34 6.37
N ILE A 84 -7.28 3.29 7.00
CA ILE A 84 -8.32 2.29 6.67
C ILE A 84 -9.62 2.97 6.27
N GLY A 85 -10.16 2.60 5.11
CA GLY A 85 -11.31 3.26 4.50
C GLY A 85 -12.19 2.30 3.70
N PRO A 86 -13.50 2.60 3.57
CA PRO A 86 -14.44 1.68 2.96
C PRO A 86 -14.32 1.54 1.45
N ASP A 87 -13.56 2.39 0.75
CA ASP A 87 -13.62 2.52 -0.72
C ASP A 87 -15.03 2.95 -1.22
N TRP A 88 -15.29 2.87 -2.52
CA TRP A 88 -16.56 3.18 -3.17
C TRP A 88 -17.66 2.14 -2.91
N ALA A 89 -18.92 2.59 -3.00
CA ALA A 89 -20.10 1.81 -2.57
C ALA A 89 -20.30 0.40 -3.19
N PRO A 90 -19.93 0.12 -4.46
CA PRO A 90 -20.15 -1.20 -5.07
C PRO A 90 -19.35 -2.35 -4.47
N SER A 91 -18.10 -2.11 -4.07
CA SER A 91 -17.24 -3.12 -3.43
C SER A 91 -16.83 -2.77 -2.01
N GLY A 92 -17.18 -1.57 -1.56
CA GLY A 92 -16.84 -1.05 -0.26
C GLY A 92 -17.80 -1.40 0.86
N SER A 93 -17.32 -1.30 2.10
CA SER A 93 -18.17 -1.45 3.27
C SER A 93 -18.91 -0.15 3.64
N LYS A 94 -19.74 -0.21 4.68
CA LYS A 94 -20.55 0.94 5.13
C LYS A 94 -19.77 1.96 5.98
N SER A 95 -18.57 1.61 6.47
CA SER A 95 -17.79 2.45 7.38
C SER A 95 -16.40 1.88 7.62
N SER A 96 -15.44 2.71 8.04
CA SER A 96 -14.11 2.24 8.48
C SER A 96 -14.16 1.22 9.63
N MET A 97 -15.19 1.25 10.49
CA MET A 97 -15.37 0.24 11.54
C MET A 97 -15.72 -1.14 10.99
N HIS A 98 -16.41 -1.19 9.85
CA HIS A 98 -16.66 -2.45 9.16
C HIS A 98 -15.36 -2.95 8.53
N GLU A 99 -14.56 -2.08 7.89
CA GLU A 99 -13.25 -2.48 7.38
C GLU A 99 -12.34 -3.07 8.48
N LEU A 100 -12.34 -2.49 9.68
CA LEU A 100 -11.61 -3.05 10.83
C LEU A 100 -12.09 -4.46 11.21
N LYS A 101 -13.40 -4.72 11.12
CA LYS A 101 -13.96 -6.06 11.36
C LYS A 101 -13.50 -7.05 10.28
N THR A 102 -13.48 -6.63 9.01
CA THR A 102 -12.97 -7.46 7.90
C THR A 102 -11.49 -7.74 8.07
N ALA A 103 -10.69 -6.75 8.45
CA ALA A 103 -9.27 -6.87 8.73
C ALA A 103 -8.98 -7.88 9.86
N ASP A 104 -9.69 -7.76 11.00
CA ASP A 104 -9.57 -8.67 12.14
C ASP A 104 -10.01 -10.10 11.79
N TRP A 105 -11.06 -10.26 10.99
CA TRP A 105 -11.47 -11.57 10.50
C TRP A 105 -10.40 -12.18 9.58
N TRP A 106 -9.87 -11.43 8.62
CA TRP A 106 -8.85 -11.90 7.70
C TRP A 106 -7.57 -12.36 8.41
N ASP A 107 -7.11 -11.62 9.43
CA ASP A 107 -5.95 -11.98 10.25
C ASP A 107 -6.13 -13.31 10.99
N LYS A 108 -7.36 -13.61 11.43
CA LYS A 108 -7.67 -14.86 12.17
C LYS A 108 -7.77 -16.09 11.28
N GLU A 109 -8.23 -15.93 10.04
CA GLU A 109 -8.47 -17.05 9.13
C GLU A 109 -7.25 -17.43 8.30
N ARG A 110 -6.21 -16.58 8.21
CA ARG A 110 -4.97 -16.93 7.51
C ARG A 110 -4.22 -18.02 8.29
N PRO A 111 -3.82 -19.14 7.63
CA PRO A 111 -2.84 -20.06 8.20
C PRO A 111 -1.54 -19.30 8.47
N ARG A 112 -0.98 -19.43 9.68
CA ARG A 112 0.34 -18.89 10.04
C ARG A 112 1.47 -19.81 9.57
#